data_AF-A0A5J5IEW0-F1
#
_entry.id   AF-A0A5J5IEW0-F1
#
_cell.length_a   1.000
_cell.length_b   1.000
_cell.length_c   1.000
_cell.angle_alpha   90.00
_cell.angle_beta   90.00
_cell.angle_gamma   90.00
#
_symmetry.space_group_name_H-M   'P 1'
#
loop_
_entity.id
_entity.type
_entity.pdbx_description
1 polymer ?
#
loop_
_entity_poly.entity_id
_entity_poly.type
_entity_poly.pdbx_seq_one_letter_code
_entity_poly.pdbx_strand_id
1 'polypeptide(L)'
;MATIILLACSKERPQTSNELLIRISNECRAKIKIYDTAELNKLSDVYDCTYQSILPIQLRPGRYKIVAENQQMKKVSILFKKENYSQEITIEF
;
A
#
# COMPACT_ATOMS: atom_id res chain seq x y z
N MET A 1 -0.14 -5.73 -49.45
CA MET A 1 -1.08 -5.32 -48.37
C MET A 1 -0.41 -5.65 -47.05
N ALA A 2 0.02 -4.63 -46.30
CA ALA A 2 0.76 -4.82 -45.05
C ALA A 2 -0.22 -4.75 -43.89
N THR A 3 -0.42 -5.88 -43.21
CA THR A 3 -1.22 -5.97 -42.00
C THR A 3 -0.44 -5.32 -40.86
N ILE A 4 -0.84 -4.11 -40.48
CA ILE A 4 -0.31 -3.44 -39.29
C ILE A 4 -0.95 -4.14 -38.07
N ILE A 5 -0.18 -5.00 -37.41
CA ILE A 5 -0.55 -5.53 -36.10
C ILE A 5 -0.35 -4.38 -35.10
N LEU A 6 -1.44 -3.76 -34.68
CA LEU A 6 -1.45 -2.83 -33.56
C LEU A 6 -1.09 -3.62 -32.28
N LEU A 7 0.18 -3.55 -31.89
CA LEU A 7 0.64 -3.94 -30.55
C LEU A 7 -0.02 -3.02 -29.52
N ALA A 8 -1.23 -3.39 -29.10
CA ALA A 8 -1.89 -2.77 -27.97
C ALA A 8 -1.02 -2.98 -26.73
N CYS A 9 -0.47 -1.87 -26.21
CA CYS A 9 0.20 -1.71 -24.92
C CYS A 9 0.74 -3.00 -24.31
N SER A 10 2.05 -3.22 -24.46
CA SER A 10 2.85 -4.01 -23.53
C SER A 10 2.79 -3.38 -22.13
N LYS A 11 1.62 -3.41 -21.48
CA LYS A 11 1.56 -3.27 -20.02
C LYS A 11 2.32 -4.49 -19.53
N GLU A 12 3.52 -4.26 -19.00
CA GLU A 12 4.30 -5.27 -18.31
C GLU A 12 3.32 -6.07 -17.44
N ARG A 13 3.28 -7.39 -17.64
CA ARG A 13 2.41 -8.24 -16.82
C ARG A 13 2.75 -7.91 -15.37
N PRO A 14 1.77 -7.53 -14.53
CA PRO A 14 2.05 -7.21 -13.15
C PRO A 14 2.71 -8.44 -12.53
N GLN A 15 4.00 -8.32 -12.22
CA GLN A 15 4.74 -9.40 -11.59
C GLN A 15 4.04 -9.68 -10.26
N THR A 16 3.76 -10.96 -10.01
CA THR A 16 3.11 -11.36 -8.77
C THR A 16 4.00 -10.93 -7.61
N SER A 17 3.47 -10.10 -6.72
CA SER A 17 4.20 -9.58 -5.58
C SER A 17 3.28 -9.45 -4.37
N ASN A 18 3.79 -9.92 -3.25
CA ASN A 18 3.14 -9.79 -1.95
C ASN A 18 3.40 -8.41 -1.32
N GLU A 19 4.14 -7.53 -1.98
CA GLU A 19 4.54 -6.25 -1.41
C GLU A 19 3.39 -5.25 -1.44
N LEU A 20 3.11 -4.66 -0.29
CA LEU A 20 2.40 -3.42 -0.14
C LEU A 20 3.43 -2.32 0.09
N LEU A 21 3.35 -1.25 -0.68
CA LEU A 21 4.21 -0.08 -0.61
C LEU A 21 3.41 1.05 0.05
N ILE A 22 3.70 1.38 1.30
CA ILE A 22 3.02 2.49 1.98
C ILE A 22 3.85 3.75 1.83
N ARG A 23 3.26 4.80 1.24
CA ARG A 23 3.83 6.14 1.12
C ARG A 23 3.09 7.09 2.05
N ILE A 24 3.81 7.81 2.89
CA ILE A 24 3.25 8.89 3.70
C ILE A 24 3.66 10.22 3.07
N SER A 25 2.69 11.08 2.76
CA SER A 25 2.96 12.46 2.32
C SER A 25 2.75 13.42 3.49
N ASN A 26 3.51 14.53 3.47
CA ASN A 26 3.34 15.69 4.35
C ASN A 26 3.59 15.52 5.87
N GLU A 27 4.07 14.38 6.34
CA GLU A 27 4.40 14.20 7.76
C GLU A 27 5.67 13.38 7.96
N CYS A 28 6.51 13.82 8.90
CA CYS A 28 7.75 13.11 9.25
C CYS A 28 7.53 11.92 10.18
N ARG A 29 6.38 11.79 10.88
CA ARG A 29 6.22 10.80 11.95
C ARG A 29 4.79 10.30 12.08
N ALA A 30 4.53 9.10 11.57
CA ALA A 30 3.26 8.40 11.73
C ALA A 30 3.45 6.95 12.20
N LYS A 31 2.57 6.52 13.12
CA LYS A 31 2.44 5.13 13.52
C LYS A 31 1.45 4.45 12.58
N ILE A 32 1.94 3.50 11.78
CA ILE A 32 1.10 2.72 10.87
C ILE A 32 0.73 1.39 11.52
N LYS A 33 -0.57 1.11 11.58
CA LYS A 33 -1.16 -0.16 12.03
C LYS A 33 -1.92 -0.79 10.87
N ILE A 34 -1.67 -2.06 10.58
CA ILE A 34 -2.36 -2.81 9.53
C ILE A 34 -3.18 -3.91 10.17
N TYR A 35 -4.43 -4.03 9.75
CA TYR A 35 -5.37 -5.03 10.22
C TYR A 35 -5.84 -5.87 9.04
N ASP A 36 -5.83 -7.19 9.22
CA ASP A 36 -6.62 -8.06 8.36
C ASP A 36 -8.10 -7.91 8.76
N THR A 37 -8.95 -7.57 7.80
CA THR A 37 -10.38 -7.40 8.08
C THR A 37 -11.11 -8.72 8.28
N ALA A 38 -10.53 -9.84 7.83
CA ALA A 38 -11.05 -11.18 8.06
C ALA A 38 -10.59 -11.76 9.40
N GLU A 39 -9.34 -11.50 9.80
CA GLU A 39 -8.74 -12.12 10.99
C GLU A 39 -8.70 -11.21 12.23
N LEU A 40 -9.10 -9.93 12.13
CA LEU A 40 -9.08 -8.92 13.21
C LEU A 40 -7.71 -8.72 13.90
N ASN A 41 -6.65 -9.29 13.34
CA ASN A 41 -5.31 -9.29 13.92
C ASN A 41 -4.51 -8.06 13.47
N LYS A 42 -3.76 -7.49 14.41
CA LYS A 42 -2.79 -6.42 14.15
C LYS A 42 -1.51 -7.03 13.57
N LEU A 43 -1.19 -6.68 12.33
CA LEU A 43 -0.11 -7.33 11.57
C LEU A 43 1.25 -6.63 11.69
N SER A 44 1.28 -5.32 11.93
CA SER A 44 2.55 -4.58 12.05
C SER A 44 2.38 -3.25 12.78
N ASP A 45 3.41 -2.83 13.51
CA ASP A 45 3.65 -1.45 13.93
C ASP A 45 4.87 -0.96 13.15
N VAL A 46 4.69 -0.03 12.22
CA VAL A 46 5.81 0.62 11.54
C VAL A 46 5.93 2.05 12.05
N TYR A 47 7.12 2.38 12.55
CA TYR A 47 7.52 3.74 12.90
C TYR A 47 8.37 4.29 11.77
N ASP A 48 7.87 5.34 11.16
CA ASP A 48 8.51 5.97 10.03
C ASP A 48 8.87 7.41 10.36
N CYS A 49 10.11 7.80 10.06
CA CYS A 49 10.68 9.12 10.35
C CYS A 49 11.00 9.94 9.09
N THR A 50 10.66 9.45 7.89
CA THR A 50 11.11 10.02 6.62
C THR A 50 9.96 10.62 5.80
N TYR A 51 10.22 11.77 5.15
CA TYR A 51 9.24 12.60 4.43
C TYR A 51 8.51 11.89 3.27
N GLN A 52 9.12 10.83 2.74
CA GLN A 52 8.57 9.93 1.73
C GLN A 52 9.22 8.57 1.91
N SER A 53 8.80 7.77 2.89
CA SER A 53 9.21 6.37 2.90
C SER A 53 8.25 5.56 2.08
N ILE A 54 8.81 4.58 1.40
CA ILE A 54 8.06 3.45 0.87
C ILE A 54 8.36 2.29 1.80
N LEU A 55 7.38 1.87 2.58
CA LEU A 55 7.51 0.74 3.50
C LEU A 55 7.01 -0.53 2.80
N PRO A 56 7.90 -1.46 2.42
CA PRO A 56 7.49 -2.73 1.84
C PRO A 56 6.96 -3.65 2.93
N ILE A 57 5.69 -4.04 2.83
CA ILE A 57 5.03 -4.95 3.77
C ILE A 57 4.51 -6.14 2.99
N GLN A 58 4.90 -7.34 3.40
CA GLN A 58 4.43 -8.56 2.76
C GLN A 58 3.02 -8.90 3.24
N LEU A 59 2.04 -8.77 2.35
CA LEU A 59 0.65 -9.14 2.57
C LEU A 59 0.21 -10.12 1.48
N ARG A 60 -0.56 -11.13 1.89
CA ARG A 60 -1.25 -12.00 0.95
C ARG A 60 -2.40 -11.22 0.28
N PRO A 61 -2.92 -11.71 -0.85
CA PRO A 61 -4.15 -11.17 -1.43
C PRO A 61 -5.30 -11.25 -0.41
N GLY A 62 -6.00 -10.15 -0.19
CA GLY A 62 -6.94 -10.05 0.92
C GLY A 62 -7.53 -8.65 1.11
N ARG A 63 -8.39 -8.48 2.12
CA ARG A 63 -8.98 -7.18 2.48
C ARG A 63 -8.36 -6.69 3.77
N TYR A 64 -7.85 -5.47 3.75
CA TYR A 64 -7.07 -4.92 4.84
C TYR A 64 -7.53 -3.51 5.19
N LYS A 65 -7.23 -3.12 6.43
CA LYS A 65 -7.42 -1.76 6.94
C LYS A 65 -6.06 -1.23 7.40
N ILE A 66 -5.68 -0.06 6.90
CA ILE A 66 -4.54 0.70 7.42
C ILE A 66 -5.08 1.80 8.32
N VAL A 67 -4.48 1.94 9.49
CA VAL A 67 -4.69 3.07 10.40
C VAL A 67 -3.35 3.75 10.60
N ALA A 68 -3.25 5.00 10.15
CA ALA A 68 -2.08 5.83 10.41
C ALA A 68 -2.43 6.89 11.44
N GLU A 69 -1.57 7.06 12.44
CA GLU A 69 -1.72 8.01 13.55
C GLU A 69 -0.49 8.89 13.64
N ASN A 70 -0.64 10.20 13.46
CA ASN A 70 0.48 11.15 13.56
C ASN A 70 0.74 11.58 15.03
N GLN A 71 1.81 12.34 15.26
CA GLN A 71 2.16 12.83 16.61
C GLN A 71 1.12 13.79 17.22
N GLN A 72 0.28 14.42 16.39
CA GLN A 72 -0.81 15.29 16.82
C GLN A 72 -2.10 14.51 17.11
N MET A 73 -2.04 13.17 17.18
CA MET A 73 -3.18 12.27 17.40
C MET A 73 -4.22 12.30 16.26
N LYS A 74 -3.91 12.89 15.10
CA LYS A 74 -4.75 12.80 13.90
C LYS A 74 -4.68 11.37 13.35
N LYS A 75 -5.84 10.82 13.00
CA LYS A 75 -5.98 9.44 12.53
C LYS A 75 -6.58 9.43 11.13
N VAL A 76 -5.92 8.70 10.23
CA VAL A 76 -6.43 8.40 8.89
C VAL A 76 -6.63 6.88 8.80
N SER A 77 -7.78 6.46 8.27
CA SER A 77 -8.12 5.05 8.07
C SER A 77 -8.44 4.79 6.62
N ILE A 78 -7.74 3.84 6.00
CA ILE A 78 -7.92 3.46 4.60
C ILE A 78 -8.26 1.98 4.54
N LEU A 79 -9.36 1.65 3.87
CA LEU A 79 -9.72 0.29 3.51
C LEU A 79 -9.23 0.01 2.10
N PHE A 80 -8.59 -1.15 1.90
CA PHE A 80 -8.13 -1.54 0.58
C PHE A 80 -8.19 -3.06 0.40
N LYS A 81 -8.23 -3.49 -0.86
CA LYS A 81 -8.11 -4.89 -1.26
C LYS A 81 -6.74 -5.08 -1.90
N LYS A 82 -5.90 -5.92 -1.31
CA LYS A 82 -4.61 -6.34 -1.88
C LYS A 82 -4.88 -7.42 -2.91
N GLU A 83 -4.46 -7.15 -4.15
CA GLU A 83 -4.46 -8.15 -5.22
C GLU A 83 -3.08 -8.85 -5.31
N ASN A 84 -2.89 -9.72 -6.29
CA ASN A 84 -1.67 -10.53 -6.45
C ASN A 84 -0.40 -9.75 -6.86
N TYR A 85 -0.45 -8.41 -6.96
CA TYR A 85 0.62 -7.57 -7.48
C TYR A 85 1.00 -6.45 -6.49
N SER A 86 2.20 -5.87 -6.62
CA SER A 86 2.65 -4.78 -5.73
C SER A 86 1.65 -3.62 -5.75
N GLN A 87 1.22 -3.18 -4.56
CA GLN A 87 0.22 -2.11 -4.45
C GLN A 87 0.78 -0.95 -3.65
N GLU A 88 0.70 0.26 -4.19
CA GLU A 88 1.06 1.48 -3.48
C GLU A 88 -0.17 2.12 -2.85
N ILE A 89 -0.05 2.55 -1.59
CA ILE A 89 -1.05 3.33 -0.88
C ILE A 89 -0.40 4.60 -0.36
N THR A 90 -0.94 5.73 -0.80
CA THR A 90 -0.55 7.04 -0.27
C THR A 90 -1.46 7.42 0.89
N ILE A 91 -0.87 7.83 1.99
CA ILE A 91 -1.54 8.34 3.18
C ILE A 91 -1.19 9.82 3.31
N GLU A 92 -2.22 10.66 3.23
CA GLU A 92 -2.10 12.11 3.40
C GLU A 92 -2.71 12.50 4.74
N PHE A 93 -1.96 13.25 5.55
CA PHE A 93 -2.46 13.85 6.80
C PHE A 93 -2.94 15.27 6.57
#